data_AF-A0A0E0E1Q8-F1
#
_entry.id   AF-A0A0E0E1Q8-F1
#
_cell.length_a   1.000
_cell.length_b   1.000
_cell.length_c   1.000
_cell.angle_alpha   90.00
_cell.angle_beta   90.00
_cell.angle_gamma   90.00
#
_symmetry.space_group_name_H-M   'P 1'
#
loop_
_entity.id
_entity.type
_entity.pdbx_description
1 polymer ?
#
loop_
_entity_poly.entity_id
_entity_poly.type
_entity_poly.pdbx_seq_one_letter_code
_entity_poly.pdbx_strand_id
1 'polypeptide(L)'
;MGDPVVAVAVAIVFVSATIAMAASSQYSHHPLDPLTATEITAVRAAVLASPLVPARPLFFHYVGLDEPDKPDVLSYAYGAADSAATSSQMTLPRRAFVIARAGGQSHEFTVDIAADNASVLSHAVHRGPGFPMFTDEDQIAAMALPYTYPPFVESVRRRGLDVGEVGCGVLSRGWFGGEQPAYGGARVAKMKCVVVDYNATANIYARPVEGVVMVVDLDQMAIIEYRDRAVFTVPKAEGTDYRADKVGTPFTGPAASPGVVVQPEGRGLHVHGHLVKCRFFLKTNTY
;
A
#
# COMPACT_ATOMS: atom_id res chain seq x y z
N MET A 1 33.53 44.70 13.67
CA MET A 1 33.11 44.19 12.35
C MET A 1 33.97 42.98 12.05
N GLY A 2 33.46 41.79 12.34
CA GLY A 2 34.17 40.53 12.06
C GLY A 2 33.88 40.09 10.64
N ASP A 3 34.89 39.62 9.93
CA ASP A 3 34.82 39.28 8.51
C ASP A 3 33.75 38.21 8.22
N PRO A 4 32.82 38.47 7.28
CA PRO A 4 31.75 37.54 6.92
C PRO A 4 32.27 36.24 6.26
N VAL A 5 33.56 36.20 5.88
CA VAL A 5 34.21 35.04 5.26
C VAL A 5 34.53 33.95 6.30
N VAL A 6 34.82 34.32 7.55
CA VAL A 6 35.15 33.37 8.62
C VAL A 6 33.91 32.64 9.14
N ALA A 7 32.76 33.32 9.15
CA ALA A 7 31.48 32.72 9.57
C ALA A 7 30.96 31.66 8.58
N VAL A 8 31.22 31.83 7.27
CA VAL A 8 30.81 30.87 6.24
C VAL A 8 31.68 29.61 6.24
N ALA A 9 32.98 29.72 6.52
CA ALA A 9 33.89 28.58 6.59
C ALA A 9 33.61 27.66 7.81
N VAL A 10 33.22 28.23 8.96
CA VAL A 10 32.86 27.45 10.16
C VAL A 10 31.50 26.76 10.00
N ALA A 11 30.55 27.35 9.26
CA ALA A 11 29.27 26.72 8.97
C ALA A 11 29.40 25.51 8.02
N ILE A 12 30.32 25.54 7.05
CA ILE A 12 30.53 24.43 6.09
C ILE A 12 31.21 23.22 6.76
N VAL A 13 32.08 23.44 7.75
CA VAL A 13 32.73 22.35 8.49
C VAL A 13 31.77 21.70 9.50
N PHE A 14 30.82 22.44 10.09
CA PHE A 14 29.81 21.87 10.99
C PHE A 14 28.62 21.18 10.29
N VAL A 15 28.32 21.52 9.03
CA VAL A 15 27.33 20.79 8.21
C VAL A 15 27.92 19.48 7.64
N SER A 16 29.24 19.38 7.55
CA SER A 16 29.94 18.17 7.06
C SER A 16 30.12 17.09 8.14
N ALA A 17 29.97 17.44 9.43
CA ALA A 17 30.20 16.53 10.56
C ALA A 17 28.92 15.90 11.14
N THR A 18 27.73 16.36 10.78
CA THR A 18 26.45 15.74 11.19
C THR A 18 25.93 14.71 10.19
N ILE A 19 26.55 14.57 9.02
CA ILE A 19 26.24 13.52 8.03
C ILE A 19 27.01 12.20 8.33
N ALA A 20 27.98 12.22 9.25
CA ALA A 20 28.84 11.06 9.55
C ALA A 20 28.49 10.33 10.86
N MET A 21 27.24 10.38 11.32
CA MET A 21 26.71 9.47 12.35
C MET A 21 25.32 8.92 12.00
N ALA A 22 25.01 8.77 10.72
CA ALA A 22 24.37 7.52 10.30
C ALA A 22 25.49 6.48 10.21
N ALA A 23 26.08 6.14 11.37
CA ALA A 23 26.79 4.89 11.48
C ALA A 23 25.78 3.86 11.01
N SER A 24 26.02 3.34 9.81
CA SER A 24 25.39 2.15 9.32
C SER A 24 25.75 1.13 10.37
N SER A 25 24.86 0.97 11.36
CA SER A 25 24.79 -0.28 12.06
C SER A 25 24.64 -1.26 10.91
N GLN A 26 25.73 -1.96 10.60
CA GLN A 26 25.70 -3.17 9.80
C GLN A 26 24.88 -4.16 10.62
N TYR A 27 23.58 -3.89 10.68
CA TYR A 27 22.58 -4.87 10.99
C TYR A 27 22.73 -5.84 9.82
N SER A 28 23.34 -6.99 10.07
CA SER A 28 23.18 -8.13 9.19
C SER A 28 21.68 -8.31 9.03
N HIS A 29 21.17 -8.00 7.84
CA HIS A 29 19.75 -8.10 7.54
C HIS A 29 19.29 -9.50 7.93
N HIS A 30 18.23 -9.56 8.75
CA HIS A 30 17.56 -10.83 8.94
C HIS A 30 17.01 -11.27 7.58
N PRO A 31 17.08 -12.55 7.19
CA PRO A 31 16.62 -13.00 5.87
C PRO A 31 15.15 -12.66 5.58
N LEU A 32 14.34 -12.48 6.63
CA LEU A 32 12.93 -12.08 6.57
C LEU A 32 12.69 -10.58 6.80
N ASP A 33 13.74 -9.76 6.89
CA ASP A 33 13.56 -8.30 6.95
C ASP A 33 12.88 -7.82 5.65
N PRO A 34 11.92 -6.88 5.74
CA PRO A 34 11.29 -6.29 4.57
C PRO A 34 12.33 -5.67 3.64
N LEU A 35 11.97 -5.53 2.36
CA LEU A 35 12.83 -4.85 1.38
C LEU A 35 13.07 -3.39 1.81
N THR A 36 14.31 -2.95 1.72
CA THR A 36 14.67 -1.55 1.96
C THR A 36 14.33 -0.67 0.75
N ALA A 37 14.30 0.65 0.94
CA ALA A 37 14.06 1.59 -0.16
C ALA A 37 15.09 1.47 -1.30
N THR A 38 16.37 1.22 -0.95
CA THR A 38 17.45 1.01 -1.93
C THR A 38 17.21 -0.26 -2.73
N GLU A 39 16.79 -1.34 -2.06
CA GLU A 39 16.49 -2.63 -2.70
C GLU A 39 15.29 -2.51 -3.63
N ILE A 40 14.20 -1.86 -3.21
CA ILE A 40 13.04 -1.60 -4.06
C ILE A 40 13.44 -0.79 -5.31
N THR A 41 14.32 0.20 -5.15
CA THR A 41 14.84 1.00 -6.26
C THR A 41 15.67 0.16 -7.24
N ALA A 42 16.55 -0.70 -6.71
CA ALA A 42 17.36 -1.61 -7.51
C ALA A 42 16.50 -2.64 -8.26
N VAL A 43 15.52 -3.24 -7.58
CA VAL A 43 14.54 -4.17 -8.18
C VAL A 43 13.76 -3.50 -9.30
N ARG A 44 13.25 -2.29 -9.08
CA ARG A 44 12.57 -1.51 -10.11
C ARG A 44 13.47 -1.27 -11.33
N ALA A 45 14.72 -0.88 -11.12
CA ALA A 45 15.68 -0.65 -12.20
C ALA A 45 15.96 -1.93 -13.00
N ALA A 46 16.19 -3.06 -12.31
CA ALA A 46 16.43 -4.36 -12.94
C ALA A 46 15.24 -4.81 -13.80
N VAL A 47 14.01 -4.70 -13.29
CA VAL A 47 12.80 -5.08 -14.03
C VAL A 47 12.55 -4.16 -15.23
N LEU A 48 12.73 -2.84 -15.08
CA LEU A 48 12.55 -1.89 -16.19
C LEU A 48 13.59 -2.05 -17.31
N ALA A 49 14.83 -2.41 -16.95
CA ALA A 49 15.91 -2.68 -17.89
C ALA A 49 15.81 -4.06 -18.55
N SER A 50 15.01 -4.98 -17.99
CA SER A 50 14.85 -6.33 -18.54
C SER A 50 14.20 -6.31 -19.93
N PRO A 51 14.79 -7.00 -20.92
CA PRO A 51 14.21 -7.12 -22.26
C PRO A 51 13.07 -8.16 -22.33
N LEU A 52 12.81 -8.91 -21.24
CA LEU A 52 11.84 -10.01 -21.20
C LEU A 52 10.39 -9.55 -21.39
N VAL A 53 10.11 -8.27 -21.12
CA VAL A 53 8.82 -7.64 -21.41
C VAL A 53 9.10 -6.42 -22.29
N PRO A 54 8.80 -6.46 -23.60
CA PRO A 54 9.01 -5.31 -24.48
C PRO A 54 7.88 -4.27 -24.37
N ALA A 55 6.68 -4.68 -23.96
CA ALA A 55 5.52 -3.80 -23.84
C ALA A 55 5.75 -2.71 -22.78
N ARG A 56 5.31 -1.49 -23.06
CA ARG A 56 5.40 -0.32 -22.18
C ARG A 56 4.11 0.51 -22.27
N PRO A 57 3.75 1.29 -21.23
CA PRO A 57 4.37 1.34 -19.90
C PRO A 57 4.22 0.03 -19.09
N LEU A 58 5.08 -0.17 -18.10
CA LEU A 58 5.05 -1.30 -17.17
C LEU A 58 4.63 -0.80 -15.78
N PHE A 59 3.51 -1.28 -15.28
CA PHE A 59 2.94 -0.89 -13.98
C PHE A 59 3.23 -1.94 -12.92
N PHE A 60 3.81 -1.54 -11.80
CA PHE A 60 4.13 -2.44 -10.70
C PHE A 60 2.92 -2.55 -9.77
N HIS A 61 2.38 -3.76 -9.62
CA HIS A 61 1.24 -4.04 -8.74
C HIS A 61 1.65 -4.63 -7.40
N TYR A 62 2.81 -5.30 -7.36
CA TYR A 62 3.38 -5.86 -6.15
C TYR A 62 4.91 -5.89 -6.26
N VAL A 63 5.58 -5.50 -5.19
CA VAL A 63 7.02 -5.69 -4.98
C VAL A 63 7.20 -6.09 -3.53
N GLY A 64 7.71 -7.30 -3.29
CA GLY A 64 7.92 -7.80 -1.94
C GLY A 64 9.04 -8.82 -1.89
N LEU A 65 9.43 -9.19 -0.67
CA LEU A 65 10.45 -10.20 -0.43
C LEU A 65 9.98 -11.54 -1.03
N ASP A 66 10.84 -12.18 -1.81
CA ASP A 66 10.70 -13.59 -2.14
C ASP A 66 11.30 -14.37 -0.96
N GLU A 67 10.43 -14.84 -0.07
CA GLU A 67 10.84 -15.44 1.20
C GLU A 67 11.75 -16.66 0.98
N PRO A 68 12.89 -16.76 1.69
CA PRO A 68 13.74 -17.94 1.59
C PRO A 68 13.02 -19.21 2.02
N ASP A 69 13.49 -20.35 1.52
CA ASP A 69 12.92 -21.65 1.87
C ASP A 69 12.94 -21.89 3.38
N LYS A 70 11.82 -22.38 3.91
CA LYS A 70 11.64 -22.59 5.36
C LYS A 70 12.78 -23.39 6.02
N PRO A 71 13.30 -24.50 5.45
CA PRO A 71 14.43 -25.23 6.03
C PRO A 71 15.69 -24.38 6.17
N ASP A 72 15.95 -23.47 5.23
CA ASP A 72 17.11 -22.58 5.24
C ASP A 72 16.96 -21.51 6.34
N VAL A 73 15.75 -20.96 6.49
CA VAL A 73 15.45 -20.02 7.58
C VAL A 73 15.60 -20.68 8.96
N LEU A 74 15.12 -21.92 9.12
CA LEU A 74 15.29 -22.69 10.36
C LEU A 74 16.76 -22.99 10.65
N SER A 75 17.53 -23.33 9.61
CA SER A 75 18.97 -23.58 9.73
C SER A 75 19.73 -22.30 10.08
N TYR A 76 19.35 -21.16 9.50
CA TYR A 76 19.87 -19.84 9.88
C TYR A 76 19.56 -19.49 11.34
N ALA A 77 18.32 -19.73 11.79
CA ALA A 77 17.87 -19.36 13.13
C ALA A 77 18.41 -20.27 14.25
N TYR A 78 18.54 -21.58 13.99
CA TYR A 78 18.84 -22.59 15.02
C TYR A 78 20.12 -23.41 14.75
N GLY A 79 20.66 -23.40 13.54
CA GLY A 79 21.81 -24.23 13.15
C GLY A 79 23.14 -23.79 13.77
N ALA A 80 23.21 -22.61 14.38
CA ALA A 80 24.39 -22.12 15.11
C ALA A 80 24.53 -22.69 16.53
N ALA A 81 23.59 -23.53 16.99
CA ALA A 81 23.59 -24.06 18.36
C ALA A 81 24.71 -25.09 18.65
N ASP A 82 25.27 -25.75 17.62
CA ASP A 82 26.18 -26.90 17.80
C ASP A 82 27.65 -26.67 17.36
N SER A 83 28.02 -25.49 16.85
CA SER A 83 29.40 -25.23 16.42
C SER A 83 30.01 -24.01 17.10
N ALA A 84 30.90 -24.25 18.05
CA ALA A 84 31.87 -23.27 18.60
C ALA A 84 32.94 -22.83 17.57
N ALA A 85 32.61 -22.87 16.28
CA ALA A 85 33.51 -22.54 15.18
C ALA A 85 32.75 -21.66 14.17
N THR A 86 33.28 -20.45 13.97
CA THR A 86 33.07 -19.59 12.80
C THR A 86 31.64 -19.09 12.54
N SER A 87 31.43 -17.84 12.94
CA SER A 87 30.43 -16.91 12.42
C SER A 87 30.60 -16.63 10.91
N SER A 88 30.63 -17.66 10.06
CA SER A 88 30.16 -17.50 8.69
C SER A 88 28.64 -17.51 8.79
N GLN A 89 28.07 -16.34 9.07
CA GLN A 89 26.63 -16.08 8.92
C GLN A 89 26.22 -16.71 7.59
N MET A 90 25.37 -17.73 7.61
CA MET A 90 24.79 -18.26 6.37
C MET A 90 24.05 -17.09 5.70
N THR A 91 24.66 -16.53 4.65
CA THR A 91 24.04 -15.48 3.87
C THR A 91 23.04 -16.14 2.94
N LEU A 92 21.77 -16.14 3.35
CA LEU A 92 20.69 -16.57 2.48
C LEU A 92 20.54 -15.58 1.31
N PRO A 93 20.24 -16.05 0.09
CA PRO A 93 20.02 -15.16 -1.04
C PRO A 93 18.86 -14.23 -0.73
N ARG A 94 19.03 -12.95 -1.05
CA ARG A 94 18.01 -11.93 -0.87
C ARG A 94 17.35 -11.66 -2.21
N ARG A 95 16.07 -11.99 -2.31
CA ARG A 95 15.32 -11.93 -3.56
C ARG A 95 14.03 -11.14 -3.40
N ALA A 96 13.54 -10.57 -4.49
CA ALA A 96 12.22 -9.97 -4.56
C ALA A 96 11.33 -10.70 -5.56
N PHE A 97 10.07 -10.85 -5.19
CA PHE A 97 9.00 -11.24 -6.09
C PHE A 97 8.26 -9.99 -6.56
N VAL A 98 8.07 -9.86 -7.87
CA VAL A 98 7.44 -8.69 -8.49
C VAL A 98 6.30 -9.16 -9.38
N ILE A 99 5.13 -8.53 -9.20
CA ILE A 99 4.02 -8.62 -10.15
C ILE A 99 3.88 -7.28 -10.85
N ALA A 100 4.05 -7.27 -12.17
CA ALA A 100 3.89 -6.07 -12.99
C ALA A 100 3.00 -6.33 -14.21
N ARG A 101 2.35 -5.29 -14.74
CA ARG A 101 1.46 -5.40 -15.90
C ARG A 101 1.91 -4.50 -17.04
N ALA A 102 1.91 -5.06 -18.25
CA ALA A 102 2.11 -4.33 -19.50
C ALA A 102 1.42 -5.09 -20.64
N GLY A 103 0.93 -4.36 -21.66
CA GLY A 103 0.32 -4.97 -22.84
C GLY A 103 -0.88 -5.90 -22.54
N GLY A 104 -1.63 -5.63 -21.47
CA GLY A 104 -2.77 -6.44 -21.03
C GLY A 104 -2.39 -7.74 -20.29
N GLN A 105 -1.10 -8.01 -20.08
CA GLN A 105 -0.61 -9.21 -19.42
C GLN A 105 -0.07 -8.93 -18.02
N SER A 106 -0.20 -9.91 -17.13
CA SER A 106 0.49 -9.94 -15.83
C SER A 106 1.80 -10.71 -15.96
N HIS A 107 2.88 -10.08 -15.52
CA HIS A 107 4.22 -10.61 -15.51
C HIS A 107 4.69 -10.80 -14.08
N GLU A 108 5.25 -11.97 -13.81
CA GLU A 108 5.83 -12.36 -12.53
C GLU A 108 7.34 -12.46 -12.70
N PHE A 109 8.09 -11.80 -11.82
CA PHE A 109 9.55 -11.82 -11.83
C PHE A 109 10.07 -12.26 -10.47
N THR A 110 11.12 -13.07 -10.48
CA THR A 110 12.01 -13.21 -9.33
C THR A 110 13.28 -12.42 -9.63
N VAL A 111 13.66 -11.54 -8.71
CA VAL A 111 14.82 -10.65 -8.85
C VAL A 111 15.81 -10.96 -7.74
N ASP A 112 17.05 -11.24 -8.09
CA ASP A 112 18.15 -11.34 -7.13
C ASP A 112 18.63 -9.96 -6.74
N ILE A 113 18.81 -9.73 -5.45
CA ILE A 113 19.27 -8.47 -4.87
C ILE A 113 20.66 -8.72 -4.31
N ALA A 114 21.68 -8.64 -5.17
CA ALA A 114 23.07 -8.67 -4.73
C ALA A 114 23.48 -7.28 -4.22
N ALA A 115 24.50 -7.23 -3.35
CA ALA A 115 24.95 -6.01 -2.67
C ALA A 115 25.24 -4.84 -3.63
N ASP A 116 25.73 -5.14 -4.83
CA ASP A 116 26.17 -4.13 -5.80
C ASP A 116 25.27 -4.04 -7.06
N ASN A 117 24.33 -4.98 -7.26
CA ASN A 117 23.42 -4.95 -8.40
C ASN A 117 22.22 -5.89 -8.23
N ALA A 118 21.05 -5.46 -8.72
CA ALA A 118 19.87 -6.32 -8.82
C ALA A 118 19.75 -6.90 -10.25
N SER A 119 19.33 -8.16 -10.37
CA SER A 119 19.15 -8.79 -11.68
C SER A 119 17.95 -9.72 -11.71
N VAL A 120 17.27 -9.78 -12.85
CA VAL A 120 16.11 -10.67 -13.04
C VAL A 120 16.59 -12.10 -13.20
N LEU A 121 16.20 -12.99 -12.27
CA LEU A 121 16.51 -14.42 -12.32
C LEU A 121 15.52 -15.18 -13.21
N SER A 122 14.24 -14.83 -13.10
CA SER A 122 13.17 -15.51 -13.81
C SER A 122 12.05 -14.56 -14.19
N HIS A 123 11.29 -14.95 -15.20
CA HIS A 123 10.12 -14.25 -15.69
C HIS A 123 9.08 -15.28 -16.13
N ALA A 124 7.82 -15.03 -15.78
CA ALA A 124 6.68 -15.75 -16.30
C ALA A 124 5.54 -14.79 -16.63
N VAL A 125 4.67 -15.21 -17.56
CA VAL A 125 3.37 -14.57 -17.77
C VAL A 125 2.33 -15.37 -17.00
N HIS A 126 1.60 -14.73 -16.10
CA HIS A 126 0.49 -15.38 -15.39
C HIS A 126 -0.62 -15.73 -16.39
N ARG A 127 -0.95 -17.02 -16.49
CA ARG A 127 -2.00 -17.54 -17.38
C ARG A 127 -3.25 -18.04 -16.64
N GLY A 128 -3.19 -18.07 -15.31
CA GLY A 128 -4.32 -18.48 -14.49
C GLY A 128 -5.42 -17.43 -14.46
N PRO A 129 -6.58 -17.75 -13.84
CA PRO A 129 -7.59 -16.75 -13.56
C PRO A 129 -7.06 -15.70 -12.57
N GLY A 130 -7.72 -14.54 -12.55
CA GLY A 130 -7.44 -13.46 -11.60
C GLY A 130 -6.46 -12.41 -12.11
N PHE A 131 -6.48 -11.27 -11.44
CA PHE A 131 -5.65 -10.10 -11.72
C PHE A 131 -4.96 -9.65 -10.43
N PRO A 132 -3.82 -8.94 -10.53
CA PRO A 132 -3.20 -8.35 -9.37
C PRO A 132 -4.07 -7.21 -8.79
N MET A 133 -3.74 -6.78 -7.58
CA MET A 133 -4.43 -5.69 -6.89
C MET A 133 -4.41 -4.40 -7.71
N PHE A 134 -5.46 -3.58 -7.60
CA PHE A 134 -5.47 -2.26 -8.23
C PHE A 134 -4.36 -1.40 -7.64
N THR A 135 -3.69 -0.62 -8.48
CA THR A 135 -2.80 0.45 -7.97
C THR A 135 -3.60 1.69 -7.63
N ASP A 136 -2.98 2.63 -6.92
CA ASP A 136 -3.60 3.94 -6.70
C ASP A 136 -3.80 4.69 -8.03
N GLU A 137 -2.89 4.53 -9.00
CA GLU A 137 -3.03 5.11 -10.34
C GLU A 137 -4.22 4.51 -11.12
N ASP A 138 -4.43 3.19 -11.05
CA ASP A 138 -5.62 2.54 -11.64
C ASP A 138 -6.89 3.18 -11.06
N GLN A 139 -6.93 3.35 -9.73
CA GLN A 139 -8.08 3.90 -9.04
C GLN A 139 -8.30 5.37 -9.41
N ILE A 140 -7.27 6.22 -9.31
CA ILE A 140 -7.35 7.65 -9.62
C ILE A 140 -7.81 7.87 -11.07
N ALA A 141 -7.24 7.13 -12.03
CA ALA A 141 -7.62 7.24 -13.43
C ALA A 141 -9.08 6.83 -13.67
N ALA A 142 -9.52 5.72 -13.07
CA ALA A 142 -10.91 5.27 -13.17
C ALA A 142 -11.89 6.26 -12.52
N MET A 143 -11.53 6.83 -11.37
CA MET A 143 -12.33 7.84 -10.66
C MET A 143 -12.52 9.15 -11.44
N ALA A 144 -11.67 9.43 -12.43
CA ALA A 144 -11.81 10.60 -13.30
C ALA A 144 -12.84 10.40 -14.44
N LEU A 145 -13.11 9.16 -14.85
CA LEU A 145 -14.00 8.84 -15.98
C LEU A 145 -15.44 9.38 -15.84
N PRO A 146 -16.09 9.34 -14.66
CA PRO A 146 -17.48 9.78 -14.54
C PRO A 146 -17.69 11.24 -14.93
N TYR A 147 -16.73 12.13 -14.65
CA TYR A 147 -16.85 13.57 -14.91
C TYR A 147 -17.03 13.93 -16.39
N THR A 148 -16.54 13.08 -17.29
CA THR A 148 -16.65 13.28 -18.75
C THR A 148 -17.64 12.32 -19.40
N TYR A 149 -18.32 11.47 -18.63
CA TYR A 149 -19.26 10.47 -19.14
C TYR A 149 -20.70 11.02 -19.16
N PRO A 150 -21.26 11.37 -20.35
CA PRO A 150 -22.53 12.09 -20.42
C PRO A 150 -23.71 11.44 -19.67
N PRO A 151 -23.92 10.11 -19.74
CA PRO A 151 -25.01 9.47 -19.00
C PRO A 151 -24.92 9.64 -17.48
N PHE A 152 -23.69 9.67 -16.93
CA PHE A 152 -23.47 9.92 -15.50
C PHE A 152 -23.72 11.39 -15.16
N VAL A 153 -23.17 12.30 -15.96
CA VAL A 153 -23.33 13.74 -15.77
C VAL A 153 -24.82 14.14 -15.77
N GLU A 154 -25.60 13.61 -16.72
CA GLU A 154 -27.05 13.82 -16.77
C GLU A 154 -27.76 13.22 -15.55
N SER A 155 -27.39 12.01 -15.14
CA SER A 155 -27.93 11.32 -13.97
C SER A 155 -27.73 12.09 -12.67
N VAL A 156 -26.56 12.70 -12.48
CA VAL A 156 -26.24 13.55 -11.33
C VAL A 156 -27.07 14.83 -11.37
N ARG A 157 -27.17 15.49 -12.54
CA ARG A 157 -28.00 16.70 -12.69
C ARG A 157 -29.49 16.44 -12.46
N ARG A 158 -30.02 15.29 -12.90
CA ARG A 158 -31.42 14.88 -12.60
C ARG A 158 -31.71 14.73 -11.11
N ARG A 159 -30.68 14.50 -10.29
CA ARG A 159 -30.77 14.45 -8.82
C ARG A 159 -30.61 15.82 -8.16
N GLY A 160 -30.42 16.88 -8.93
CA GLY A 160 -30.19 18.24 -8.42
C GLY A 160 -28.84 18.40 -7.72
N LEU A 161 -27.86 17.55 -8.03
CA LEU A 161 -26.53 17.58 -7.47
C LEU A 161 -25.56 18.28 -8.43
N ASP A 162 -24.53 18.93 -7.90
CA ASP A 162 -23.38 19.34 -8.69
C ASP A 162 -22.50 18.11 -8.98
N VAL A 163 -22.04 17.99 -10.22
CA VAL A 163 -21.11 16.93 -10.63
C VAL A 163 -19.78 17.08 -9.89
N GLY A 164 -19.33 18.33 -9.63
CA GLY A 164 -18.11 18.60 -8.87
C GLY A 164 -18.15 18.11 -7.42
N GLU A 165 -19.35 17.92 -6.86
CA GLU A 165 -19.57 17.44 -5.49
C GLU A 165 -19.89 15.94 -5.44
N VAL A 166 -19.72 15.20 -6.53
CA VAL A 166 -19.89 13.74 -6.53
C VAL A 166 -18.55 13.07 -6.80
N GLY A 167 -18.15 12.19 -5.88
CA GLY A 167 -16.97 11.34 -6.03
C GLY A 167 -17.38 9.89 -6.17
N CYS A 168 -16.67 9.13 -7.01
CA CYS A 168 -16.93 7.71 -7.19
C CYS A 168 -15.74 6.90 -6.71
N GLY A 169 -15.98 5.80 -6.00
CA GLY A 169 -14.95 4.86 -5.55
C GLY A 169 -14.92 3.61 -6.41
N VAL A 170 -13.73 3.05 -6.59
CA VAL A 170 -13.49 1.79 -7.30
C VAL A 170 -13.62 0.62 -6.32
N LEU A 171 -14.39 -0.39 -6.71
CA LEU A 171 -14.68 -1.57 -5.93
C LEU A 171 -14.38 -2.81 -6.77
N SER A 172 -13.69 -3.79 -6.18
CA SER A 172 -13.48 -5.08 -6.83
C SER A 172 -14.83 -5.71 -7.16
N ARG A 173 -14.98 -6.23 -8.38
CA ARG A 173 -16.22 -6.89 -8.80
C ARG A 173 -16.28 -8.36 -8.36
N GLY A 174 -15.14 -9.03 -8.15
CA GLY A 174 -15.10 -10.46 -7.88
C GLY A 174 -15.47 -11.32 -9.11
N TRP A 175 -15.81 -12.59 -8.88
CA TRP A 175 -16.19 -13.55 -9.91
C TRP A 175 -17.51 -14.23 -9.56
N PHE A 176 -18.43 -14.32 -10.53
CA PHE A 176 -19.81 -14.80 -10.33
C PHE A 176 -20.20 -15.93 -11.30
N GLY A 177 -19.24 -16.76 -11.73
CA GLY A 177 -19.50 -17.90 -12.63
C GLY A 177 -19.16 -17.65 -14.11
N GLY A 178 -19.15 -18.75 -14.90
CA GLY A 178 -18.78 -18.75 -16.32
C GLY A 178 -19.84 -18.20 -17.28
N GLU A 179 -21.08 -17.99 -16.82
CA GLU A 179 -22.18 -17.41 -17.61
C GLU A 179 -22.13 -15.87 -17.69
N GLN A 180 -21.05 -15.24 -17.22
CA GLN A 180 -20.76 -13.83 -17.47
C GLN A 180 -19.62 -13.66 -18.50
N PRO A 181 -19.80 -14.06 -19.77
CA PRO A 181 -18.89 -13.67 -20.86
C PRO A 181 -18.94 -12.16 -21.15
N ALA A 182 -19.79 -11.40 -20.44
CA ALA A 182 -20.12 -10.00 -20.70
C ALA A 182 -18.92 -9.05 -20.82
N TYR A 183 -17.76 -9.40 -20.23
CA TYR A 183 -16.55 -8.59 -20.30
C TYR A 183 -15.36 -9.34 -20.89
N GLY A 184 -15.55 -10.49 -21.52
CA GLY A 184 -14.50 -11.17 -22.30
C GLY A 184 -13.22 -11.52 -21.54
N GLY A 185 -13.29 -11.67 -20.21
CA GLY A 185 -12.09 -11.87 -19.38
C GLY A 185 -11.28 -10.60 -19.12
N ALA A 186 -11.87 -9.41 -19.31
CA ALA A 186 -11.23 -8.13 -19.01
C ALA A 186 -11.05 -7.87 -17.51
N ARG A 187 -10.09 -7.00 -17.19
CA ARG A 187 -9.81 -6.52 -15.84
C ARG A 187 -10.83 -5.45 -15.44
N VAL A 188 -11.97 -5.88 -14.90
CA VAL A 188 -13.10 -5.00 -14.60
C VAL A 188 -13.27 -4.65 -13.13
N ALA A 189 -13.65 -3.42 -12.85
CA ALA A 189 -14.06 -2.95 -11.53
C ALA A 189 -15.47 -2.35 -11.54
N LYS A 190 -16.11 -2.35 -10.39
CA LYS A 190 -17.39 -1.67 -10.16
C LYS A 190 -17.13 -0.31 -9.55
N MET A 191 -17.87 0.70 -9.96
CA MET A 191 -17.83 2.01 -9.32
C MET A 191 -19.18 2.37 -8.71
N LYS A 192 -19.11 2.96 -7.52
CA LYS A 192 -20.24 3.55 -6.79
C LYS A 192 -19.88 4.96 -6.37
N CYS A 193 -20.87 5.84 -6.29
CA CYS A 193 -20.64 7.25 -6.04
C CYS A 193 -21.31 7.73 -4.75
N VAL A 194 -20.71 8.76 -4.17
CA VAL A 194 -21.11 9.44 -2.94
C VAL A 194 -21.05 10.95 -3.17
N VAL A 195 -21.82 11.69 -2.41
CA VAL A 195 -21.69 13.15 -2.36
C VAL A 195 -20.51 13.52 -1.46
N VAL A 196 -19.60 14.30 -1.99
CA VAL A 196 -18.34 14.74 -1.39
C VAL A 196 -18.42 16.23 -1.07
N ASP A 197 -19.32 16.55 -0.13
CA ASP A 197 -19.44 17.89 0.44
C ASP A 197 -18.81 17.88 1.85
N TYR A 198 -17.51 18.15 1.90
CA TYR A 198 -16.73 18.15 3.14
C TYR A 198 -17.09 19.30 4.09
N ASN A 199 -17.81 20.33 3.61
CA ASN A 199 -18.34 21.39 4.45
C ASN A 199 -19.56 20.90 5.25
N ALA A 200 -20.38 20.03 4.66
CA ALA A 200 -21.55 19.45 5.33
C ALA A 200 -21.22 18.25 6.23
N THR A 201 -20.38 17.31 5.78
CA THR A 201 -19.98 16.15 6.61
C THR A 201 -18.68 15.53 6.10
N ALA A 202 -17.82 15.08 7.03
CA ALA A 202 -16.69 14.21 6.67
C ALA A 202 -17.12 12.78 6.29
N ASN A 203 -18.34 12.37 6.63
CA ASN A 203 -18.82 11.01 6.42
C ASN A 203 -19.50 10.85 5.03
N ILE A 204 -18.70 10.88 3.97
CA ILE A 204 -19.18 10.72 2.60
C ILE A 204 -19.91 9.39 2.37
N TYR A 205 -19.56 8.33 3.13
CA TYR A 205 -20.22 7.03 3.05
C TYR A 205 -21.67 7.06 3.53
N ALA A 206 -22.05 8.02 4.36
CA ALA A 206 -23.43 8.26 4.75
C ALA A 206 -24.26 8.97 3.66
N ARG A 207 -23.63 9.41 2.55
CA ARG A 207 -24.27 10.15 1.46
C ARG A 207 -24.14 9.45 0.10
N PRO A 208 -24.63 8.20 -0.05
CA PRO A 208 -24.54 7.48 -1.32
C PRO A 208 -25.43 8.08 -2.40
N VAL A 209 -24.93 8.10 -3.63
CA VAL A 209 -25.73 8.33 -4.84
C VAL A 209 -26.31 6.98 -5.28
N GLU A 210 -27.41 6.58 -4.63
CA GLU A 210 -28.01 5.28 -4.86
C GLU A 210 -28.61 5.10 -6.25
N GLY A 211 -28.68 3.84 -6.68
CA GLY A 211 -29.22 3.45 -7.98
C GLY A 211 -28.25 3.57 -9.16
N VAL A 212 -27.15 4.32 -9.00
CA VAL A 212 -26.08 4.48 -10.00
C VAL A 212 -24.97 3.46 -9.76
N VAL A 213 -24.69 2.65 -10.77
CA VAL A 213 -23.58 1.71 -10.81
C VAL A 213 -22.89 1.79 -12.15
N MET A 214 -21.56 1.88 -12.11
CA MET A 214 -20.70 1.82 -13.29
C MET A 214 -19.85 0.56 -13.26
N VAL A 215 -19.51 0.04 -14.43
CA VAL A 215 -18.45 -0.95 -14.62
C VAL A 215 -17.39 -0.31 -15.51
N VAL A 216 -16.14 -0.42 -15.08
CA VAL A 216 -14.97 0.14 -15.78
C VAL A 216 -14.03 -1.00 -16.15
N ASP A 217 -13.55 -0.98 -17.39
CA ASP A 217 -12.39 -1.74 -17.83
C ASP A 217 -11.14 -0.96 -17.43
N LEU A 218 -10.31 -1.53 -16.54
CA LEU A 218 -9.10 -0.89 -16.02
C LEU A 218 -7.90 -1.01 -16.97
N ASP A 219 -7.93 -1.87 -17.99
CA ASP A 219 -6.88 -1.93 -19.01
C ASP A 219 -7.17 -0.94 -20.14
N GLN A 220 -8.44 -0.81 -20.54
CA GLN A 220 -8.88 0.18 -21.55
C GLN A 220 -9.14 1.57 -20.96
N MET A 221 -9.22 1.68 -19.63
CA MET A 221 -9.59 2.87 -18.89
C MET A 221 -10.89 3.50 -19.40
N ALA A 222 -11.95 2.70 -19.47
CA ALA A 222 -13.23 3.11 -20.05
C ALA A 222 -14.42 2.57 -19.25
N ILE A 223 -15.48 3.38 -19.15
CA ILE A 223 -16.77 2.92 -18.63
C ILE A 223 -17.43 2.05 -19.71
N ILE A 224 -17.54 0.75 -19.42
CA ILE A 224 -18.08 -0.26 -20.34
C ILE A 224 -19.54 -0.61 -20.03
N GLU A 225 -20.02 -0.25 -18.85
CA GLU A 225 -21.42 -0.41 -18.47
C GLU A 225 -21.86 0.67 -17.51
N TYR A 226 -23.06 1.19 -17.73
CA TYR A 226 -23.69 2.19 -16.88
C TYR A 226 -25.12 1.76 -16.56
N ARG A 227 -25.47 1.73 -15.28
CA ARG A 227 -26.82 1.47 -14.81
C ARG A 227 -27.26 2.57 -13.85
N ASP A 228 -28.28 3.31 -14.23
CA ASP A 228 -29.05 4.19 -13.34
C ASP A 228 -30.46 3.63 -13.24
N ARG A 229 -30.75 2.89 -12.16
CA ARG A 229 -32.00 2.12 -12.04
C ARG A 229 -33.18 2.95 -11.54
N ALA A 230 -32.91 3.95 -10.72
CA ALA A 230 -33.91 4.79 -10.09
C ALA A 230 -33.26 6.02 -9.46
N VAL A 231 -34.01 7.12 -9.40
CA VAL A 231 -33.61 8.35 -8.73
C VAL A 231 -34.03 8.25 -7.26
N PHE A 232 -33.08 7.87 -6.40
CA PHE A 232 -33.26 7.90 -4.95
C PHE A 232 -32.80 9.24 -4.38
N THR A 233 -33.47 9.71 -3.34
CA THR A 233 -33.04 10.89 -2.58
C THR A 233 -31.73 10.59 -1.87
N VAL A 234 -30.74 11.49 -2.00
CA VAL A 234 -29.49 11.36 -1.26
C VAL A 234 -29.78 11.61 0.23
N PRO A 235 -29.32 10.73 1.13
CA PRO A 235 -29.43 10.97 2.56
C PRO A 235 -28.80 12.31 2.96
N LYS A 236 -29.41 12.98 3.94
CA LYS A 236 -28.91 14.27 4.39
C LYS A 236 -27.62 14.12 5.20
N ALA A 237 -26.85 15.19 5.29
CA ALA A 237 -25.57 15.20 6.00
C ALA A 237 -25.73 15.36 7.53
N GLU A 238 -26.85 15.90 8.01
CA GLU A 238 -26.99 16.24 9.43
C GLU A 238 -26.90 15.00 10.32
N GLY A 239 -26.14 15.10 11.41
CA GLY A 239 -25.95 14.01 12.37
C GLY A 239 -25.04 12.87 11.88
N THR A 240 -24.36 13.02 10.73
CA THR A 240 -23.48 11.98 10.18
C THR A 240 -21.99 12.24 10.40
N ASP A 241 -21.59 13.49 10.68
CA ASP A 241 -20.19 13.86 10.88
C ASP A 241 -19.67 13.23 12.18
N TYR A 242 -18.43 12.74 12.15
CA TYR A 242 -17.78 12.08 13.29
C TYR A 242 -16.67 12.93 13.91
N ARG A 243 -16.36 14.10 13.33
CA ARG A 243 -15.31 14.99 13.83
C ARG A 243 -15.80 15.73 15.06
N ALA A 244 -14.98 15.74 16.11
CA ALA A 244 -15.32 16.29 17.41
C ALA A 244 -15.76 17.77 17.36
N ASP A 245 -15.13 18.58 16.51
CA ASP A 245 -15.44 20.00 16.31
C ASP A 245 -16.79 20.25 15.60
N LYS A 246 -17.31 19.25 14.88
CA LYS A 246 -18.58 19.33 14.14
C LYS A 246 -19.76 18.73 14.90
N VAL A 247 -19.53 17.65 15.63
CA VAL A 247 -20.55 17.00 16.47
C VAL A 247 -20.94 17.88 17.65
N GLY A 248 -19.97 18.60 18.23
CA GLY A 248 -20.19 19.45 19.39
C GLY A 248 -20.43 18.65 20.67
N THR A 249 -20.52 19.37 21.79
CA THR A 249 -20.82 18.77 23.10
C THR A 249 -22.33 18.76 23.35
N PRO A 250 -22.85 17.82 24.17
CA PRO A 250 -22.13 16.78 24.89
C PRO A 250 -21.83 15.56 24.02
N PHE A 251 -20.59 15.04 24.10
CA PHE A 251 -20.32 13.68 23.65
C PHE A 251 -21.16 12.71 24.49
N THR A 252 -21.68 11.66 23.86
CA THR A 252 -22.48 10.67 24.57
C THR A 252 -21.60 9.93 25.59
N GLY A 253 -22.01 9.96 26.85
CA GLY A 253 -21.32 9.27 27.95
C GLY A 253 -20.64 10.21 28.96
N PRO A 254 -20.28 9.70 30.15
CA PRO A 254 -19.53 10.46 31.13
C PRO A 254 -18.13 10.76 30.61
N ALA A 255 -17.58 11.91 31.01
CA ALA A 255 -16.16 12.19 30.77
C ALA A 255 -15.30 11.08 31.38
N ALA A 256 -14.45 10.46 30.56
CA ALA A 256 -13.51 9.46 31.05
C ALA A 256 -12.56 10.10 32.06
N SER A 257 -12.38 9.46 33.22
CA SER A 257 -11.37 9.90 34.17
C SER A 257 -9.98 9.81 33.54
N PRO A 258 -9.11 10.83 33.68
CA PRO A 258 -7.75 10.76 33.16
C PRO A 258 -7.02 9.53 33.73
N GLY A 259 -6.50 8.68 32.84
CA GLY A 259 -5.65 7.55 33.18
C GLY A 259 -4.20 7.85 32.83
N VAL A 260 -3.28 7.53 33.74
CA VAL A 260 -1.84 7.64 33.50
C VAL A 260 -1.24 6.23 33.53
N VAL A 261 -0.58 5.84 32.44
CA VAL A 261 0.20 4.60 32.37
C VAL A 261 1.67 4.98 32.45
N VAL A 262 2.35 4.53 33.51
CA VAL A 262 3.80 4.70 33.69
C VAL A 262 4.51 3.37 33.60
N GLN A 263 5.71 3.38 33.02
CA GLN A 263 6.64 2.24 33.02
C GLN A 263 7.96 2.70 33.66
N PRO A 264 8.06 2.73 35.01
CA PRO A 264 9.19 3.34 35.73
C PRO A 264 10.55 2.74 35.36
N GLU A 265 10.58 1.44 35.05
CA GLU A 265 11.77 0.69 34.66
C GLU A 265 11.97 0.61 33.14
N GLY A 266 11.16 1.36 32.38
CA GLY A 266 11.13 1.31 30.92
C GLY A 266 10.29 0.17 30.35
N ARG A 267 10.42 -0.05 29.04
CA ARG A 267 9.63 -1.05 28.31
C ARG A 267 10.17 -2.46 28.59
N GLY A 268 9.30 -3.41 28.88
CA GLY A 268 9.64 -4.84 29.00
C GLY A 268 9.89 -5.57 27.67
N LEU A 269 10.11 -4.82 26.58
CA LEU A 269 10.40 -5.35 25.26
C LEU A 269 11.61 -4.63 24.66
N HIS A 270 12.41 -5.38 23.92
CA HIS A 270 13.57 -4.89 23.18
C HIS A 270 13.36 -5.16 21.69
N VAL A 271 13.60 -4.16 20.85
CA VAL A 271 13.51 -4.27 19.40
C VAL A 271 14.89 -4.06 18.80
N HIS A 272 15.36 -5.03 18.03
CA HIS A 272 16.62 -4.98 17.29
C HIS A 272 16.32 -5.18 15.80
N GLY A 273 16.26 -4.10 15.01
CA GLY A 273 15.71 -4.15 13.65
C GLY A 273 14.25 -4.61 13.70
N HIS A 274 13.93 -5.73 13.06
CA HIS A 274 12.60 -6.35 13.11
C HIS A 274 12.48 -7.49 14.15
N LEU A 275 13.55 -7.81 14.88
CA LEU A 275 13.52 -8.82 15.95
C LEU A 275 12.98 -8.21 17.25
N VAL A 276 11.84 -8.72 17.72
CA VAL A 276 11.24 -8.34 18.99
C VAL A 276 11.54 -9.39 20.06
N LYS A 277 12.19 -8.99 21.14
CA LYS A 277 12.41 -9.82 22.33
C LYS A 277 11.55 -9.29 23.47
N CYS A 278 10.68 -10.15 24.02
CA CYS A 278 9.89 -9.84 25.20
C CYS A 278 9.93 -11.03 26.17
N ARG A 279 9.94 -10.74 27.47
CA ARG A 279 9.94 -11.77 28.52
C ARG A 279 8.50 -12.03 28.95
N PHE A 280 8.06 -13.29 28.84
CA PHE A 280 6.80 -13.76 29.41
C PHE A 280 7.08 -14.43 30.75
N PHE A 281 6.49 -13.91 31.83
CA PHE A 281 6.47 -14.61 33.11
C PHE A 281 5.27 -15.57 33.12
N LEU A 282 5.53 -16.85 32.86
CA LEU A 282 4.56 -17.90 33.12
C LEU A 282 4.57 -18.17 34.63
N LYS A 283 3.58 -17.66 35.36
CA LYS A 283 3.29 -18.15 36.71
C LYS A 283 2.74 -19.57 36.56
N THR A 284 3.58 -20.58 36.75
CA THR A 284 3.10 -21.93 37.05
C THR A 284 2.59 -21.91 38.49
N ASN A 285 1.28 -21.92 38.66
CA ASN A 285 0.67 -22.20 39.96
C ASN A 285 1.11 -23.62 40.37
N THR A 286 2.09 -23.71 41.25
CA THR A 286 2.37 -24.93 42.01
C THR A 286 1.33 -24.97 43.12
N TYR A 287 0.40 -25.92 43.02
CA TYR A 287 -0.50 -26.32 44.10
C TYR A 287 0.23 -27.23 45.09
#